data_AF-A0A847YY60-F1
#
_entry.id   AF-A0A847YY60-F1
#
_cell.length_a   1.000
_cell.length_b   1.000
_cell.length_c   1.000
_cell.angle_alpha   90.00
_cell.angle_beta   90.00
_cell.angle_gamma   90.00
#
_symmetry.space_group_name_H-M   'P 1'
#
loop_
_entity.id
_entity.type
_entity.pdbx_description
1 polymer ?
#
loop_
_entity_poly.entity_id
_entity_poly.type
_entity_poly.pdbx_seq_one_letter_code
_entity_poly.pdbx_strand_id
1 'polypeptide(L)'
;MSPIILAWVASVTYGLYTITAKLIGKYQIKNSYQFSFFSILFSSIIMSVIAYLYGGRLAVSWPYIIFAALATVIGETLYLIALKTLDVSVMSPLFNIRVAITVILSFFILNDTAH
;
A
#
# COMPACT_ATOMS: atom_id res chain seq x y z
N MET A 1 -11.76 12.31 -14.74
CA MET A 1 -12.73 11.56 -13.90
C MET A 1 -12.84 12.24 -12.55
N SER A 2 -13.99 12.19 -11.88
CA SER A 2 -14.14 12.81 -10.55
C SER A 2 -13.25 12.09 -9.51
N PRO A 3 -12.53 12.81 -8.63
CA PRO A 3 -11.73 12.21 -7.56
C PRO A 3 -12.52 11.25 -6.66
N ILE A 4 -13.81 11.52 -6.46
CA ILE A 4 -14.72 10.70 -5.66
C ILE A 4 -14.90 9.30 -6.27
N ILE A 5 -15.01 9.21 -7.60
CA ILE A 5 -15.18 7.93 -8.29
C ILE A 5 -13.89 7.09 -8.14
N LEU A 6 -12.72 7.72 -8.26
CA LEU A 6 -11.44 7.05 -8.05
C LEU A 6 -11.28 6.56 -6.60
N ALA A 7 -11.73 7.35 -5.61
CA ALA A 7 -11.71 6.95 -4.21
C ALA A 7 -12.58 5.72 -3.93
N TRP A 8 -13.79 5.65 -4.52
CA TRP A 8 -14.65 4.47 -4.41
C TRP A 8 -14.02 3.23 -5.04
N VAL A 9 -13.47 3.35 -6.25
CA VAL A 9 -12.77 2.24 -6.92
C VAL A 9 -11.59 1.78 -6.08
N ALA A 10 -10.80 2.70 -5.53
CA ALA A 10 -9.67 2.39 -4.66
C ALA A 10 -10.12 1.67 -3.38
N SER A 11 -11.21 2.11 -2.75
CA SER A 11 -11.74 1.49 -1.52
C SER A 11 -12.19 0.03 -1.76
N VAL A 12 -12.95 -0.21 -2.83
CA VAL A 12 -13.45 -1.55 -3.18
C VAL A 12 -12.31 -2.48 -3.57
N THR A 13 -11.39 -2.02 -4.42
CA THR A 13 -10.23 -2.83 -4.84
C THR A 13 -9.30 -3.14 -3.66
N TYR A 14 -9.11 -2.21 -2.74
CA TYR A 14 -8.34 -2.45 -1.52
C TYR A 14 -9.00 -3.49 -0.61
N GLY A 15 -10.32 -3.42 -0.41
CA GLY A 15 -11.07 -4.42 0.35
C GLY A 15 -10.91 -5.83 -0.25
N LEU A 16 -11.11 -5.97 -1.56
CA LEU A 16 -10.89 -7.23 -2.27
C LEU A 16 -9.45 -7.74 -2.12
N TYR A 17 -8.46 -6.85 -2.28
CA TYR A 17 -7.05 -7.20 -2.09
C TYR A 17 -6.79 -7.81 -0.71
N THR A 18 -7.30 -7.21 0.37
CA THR A 18 -7.08 -7.75 1.73
C THR A 18 -7.66 -9.15 1.93
N ILE A 19 -8.86 -9.41 1.38
CA ILE A 19 -9.51 -10.72 1.46
C ILE A 19 -8.72 -11.76 0.66
N THR A 20 -8.41 -11.45 -0.61
CA THR A 20 -7.65 -12.35 -1.49
C THR A 20 -6.25 -12.62 -0.94
N ALA A 21 -5.56 -11.62 -0.39
CA ALA A 21 -4.26 -11.77 0.24
C ALA A 21 -4.30 -12.75 1.43
N LYS A 22 -5.32 -12.64 2.30
CA LYS A 22 -5.47 -13.58 3.42
C LYS A 22 -5.79 -14.99 2.94
N LEU A 23 -6.65 -15.16 1.94
CA LEU A 23 -7.00 -16.47 1.40
C LEU A 23 -5.78 -17.15 0.74
N ILE A 24 -5.02 -16.42 -0.08
CA ILE A 24 -3.80 -16.95 -0.71
C ILE A 24 -2.76 -17.30 0.35
N GLY A 25 -2.56 -16.43 1.34
CA GLY A 25 -1.63 -16.66 2.45
C GLY A 25 -2.02 -17.84 3.35
N LYS A 26 -3.31 -18.17 3.45
CA LYS A 26 -3.81 -19.30 4.26
C LYS A 26 -3.80 -20.63 3.50
N TYR A 27 -4.19 -20.63 2.22
CA TYR A 27 -4.49 -21.87 1.49
C TYR A 27 -3.47 -22.24 0.41
N GLN A 28 -2.71 -21.29 -0.14
CA GLN A 28 -1.85 -21.52 -1.31
C GLN A 28 -0.36 -21.36 -0.99
N ILE A 29 0.01 -20.35 -0.20
CA ILE A 29 1.41 -19.98 0.01
C ILE A 29 1.82 -20.22 1.46
N LYS A 30 2.66 -21.25 1.68
CA LYS A 30 3.23 -21.57 3.00
C LYS A 30 4.12 -20.44 3.56
N ASN A 31 4.77 -19.67 2.68
CA ASN A 31 5.65 -18.56 3.07
C ASN A 31 5.03 -17.21 2.68
N SER A 32 4.40 -16.53 3.63
CA SER A 32 3.73 -15.24 3.39
C SER A 32 4.65 -14.14 2.85
N TYR A 33 5.97 -14.23 3.05
CA TYR A 33 6.92 -13.28 2.46
C TYR A 33 7.03 -13.41 0.95
N GLN A 34 6.85 -14.62 0.40
CA GLN A 34 6.84 -14.84 -1.05
C GLN A 34 5.63 -14.16 -1.71
N PHE A 35 4.47 -14.18 -1.03
CA PHE A 35 3.28 -13.49 -1.52
C PHE A 35 3.52 -11.99 -1.68
N SER A 36 4.08 -11.33 -0.65
CA SER A 36 4.38 -9.90 -0.73
C SER A 36 5.45 -9.56 -1.75
N PHE A 37 6.47 -10.42 -1.91
CA PHE A 37 7.46 -10.24 -2.97
C PHE A 37 6.80 -10.23 -4.36
N PHE A 38 5.97 -11.24 -4.69
CA PHE A 38 5.30 -11.28 -5.98
C PHE A 38 4.30 -10.14 -6.15
N SER A 39 3.54 -9.80 -5.12
CA SER A 39 2.59 -8.68 -5.13
C SER A 39 3.29 -7.36 -5.48
N ILE A 40 4.41 -7.06 -4.82
CA ILE A 40 5.19 -5.84 -5.07
C ILE A 40 5.85 -5.89 -6.45
N LEU A 41 6.43 -7.04 -6.84
CA LEU A 41 7.10 -7.19 -8.13
C LEU A 41 6.14 -6.93 -9.29
N PHE A 42 5.01 -7.62 -9.35
CA PHE A 42 4.03 -7.44 -10.42
C PHE A 42 3.40 -6.05 -10.40
N SER A 43 3.07 -5.52 -9.21
CA SER A 43 2.54 -4.16 -9.08
C SER A 43 3.55 -3.12 -9.57
N SER A 44 4.83 -3.27 -9.24
CA SER A 44 5.88 -2.34 -9.65
C SER A 44 6.10 -2.31 -11.16
N ILE A 45 5.99 -3.47 -11.84
CA ILE A 45 6.07 -3.54 -13.30
C ILE A 45 4.90 -2.79 -13.92
N ILE A 46 3.67 -3.07 -13.47
CA ILE A 46 2.45 -2.40 -13.97
C ILE A 46 2.53 -0.90 -13.72
N MET A 47 2.91 -0.48 -12.50
CA MET A 47 3.09 0.93 -12.15
C MET A 47 4.16 1.61 -13.01
N SER A 48 5.27 0.93 -13.30
CA SER A 48 6.35 1.48 -14.14
C SER A 48 5.89 1.71 -15.57
N VAL A 49 5.14 0.76 -16.15
CA VAL A 49 4.56 0.89 -17.50
C VAL A 49 3.58 2.05 -17.54
N ILE A 50 2.64 2.12 -16.59
CA ILE A 50 1.67 3.22 -16.51
C ILE A 50 2.39 4.55 -16.34
N ALA A 51 3.34 4.65 -15.41
CA ALA A 51 4.11 5.87 -15.19
C ALA A 51 4.78 6.34 -16.47
N TYR A 52 5.41 5.43 -17.23
CA TYR A 52 6.04 5.77 -18.51
C TYR A 52 5.03 6.30 -19.55
N LEU A 53 3.86 5.67 -19.68
CA LEU A 53 2.80 6.11 -20.59
C LEU A 53 2.26 7.51 -20.27
N TYR A 54 2.27 7.90 -18.99
CA TYR A 54 1.84 9.23 -18.52
C TYR A 54 3.00 10.23 -18.36
N GLY A 55 4.17 9.97 -18.97
CA GLY A 55 5.29 10.91 -19.03
C GLY A 55 6.24 10.87 -17.81
N GLY A 56 6.11 9.86 -16.94
CA GLY A 56 7.04 9.58 -15.88
C GLY A 56 8.45 9.32 -16.41
N ARG A 57 9.45 9.93 -15.77
CA ARG A 57 10.87 9.78 -16.12
C ARG A 57 11.65 9.15 -14.97
N LEU A 58 12.88 8.75 -15.27
CA LEU A 58 13.81 8.29 -14.26
C LEU A 58 13.98 9.36 -13.17
N ALA A 59 14.05 8.89 -11.94
CA ALA A 59 14.19 9.76 -10.80
C ALA A 59 15.54 10.48 -10.81
N VAL A 60 15.50 11.76 -10.45
CA VAL A 60 16.70 12.59 -10.30
C VAL A 60 17.27 12.47 -8.88
N SER A 61 16.42 12.21 -7.87
CA SER A 61 16.80 12.14 -6.47
C SER A 61 16.48 10.76 -5.85
N TRP A 62 17.43 9.84 -5.99
CA TRP A 62 17.36 8.49 -5.44
C TRP A 62 17.22 8.38 -3.91
N PRO A 63 17.79 9.26 -3.07
CA PRO A 63 17.71 9.11 -1.62
C PRO A 63 16.27 9.01 -1.10
N TYR A 64 15.35 9.87 -1.57
CA TYR A 64 13.95 9.85 -1.14
C TYR A 64 13.24 8.55 -1.53
N ILE A 65 13.57 7.99 -2.69
CA ILE A 65 13.01 6.72 -3.17
C ILE A 65 13.48 5.57 -2.31
N ILE A 66 14.76 5.55 -1.94
CA ILE A 66 15.32 4.52 -1.07
C ILE A 66 14.68 4.57 0.32
N PHE A 67 14.55 5.77 0.90
CA PHE A 67 13.87 5.93 2.19
C PHE A 67 12.40 5.52 2.14
N ALA A 68 11.67 5.91 1.08
CA ALA A 68 10.28 5.50 0.89
C ALA A 68 10.15 3.97 0.71
N ALA A 69 11.07 3.35 -0.03
CA ALA A 69 11.09 1.90 -0.20
C ALA A 69 11.35 1.17 1.12
N LEU A 70 12.31 1.63 1.93
CA LEU A 70 12.59 1.06 3.25
C LEU A 70 11.38 1.18 4.18
N ALA A 71 10.77 2.37 4.27
CA ALA A 71 9.57 2.58 5.07
C ALA A 71 8.40 1.67 4.60
N THR A 72 8.24 1.51 3.29
CA THR A 72 7.21 0.64 2.70
C THR A 72 7.45 -0.83 3.05
N VAL A 73 8.69 -1.32 2.91
CA VAL A 73 9.04 -2.70 3.24
C VAL A 73 8.78 -3.00 4.72
N ILE A 74 9.14 -2.08 5.61
CA ILE A 74 8.87 -2.22 7.06
C ILE A 74 7.36 -2.25 7.31
N GLY A 75 6.61 -1.31 6.72
CA GLY A 75 5.16 -1.22 6.87
C GLY A 75 4.42 -2.47 6.39
N GLU A 76 4.76 -2.97 5.19
CA GLU A 76 4.18 -4.19 4.61
C GLU A 76 4.52 -5.43 5.44
N THR A 77 5.75 -5.52 5.96
CA THR A 77 6.15 -6.63 6.84
C THR A 77 5.33 -6.66 8.12
N LEU A 78 5.17 -5.50 8.78
CA LEU A 78 4.32 -5.37 9.98
C LEU A 78 2.85 -5.68 9.67
N TYR A 79 2.35 -5.21 8.52
CA TYR A 79 1.00 -5.49 8.06
C TYR A 79 0.75 -6.99 7.87
N LEU A 80 1.66 -7.72 7.23
CA LEU A 80 1.54 -9.17 7.07
C LEU A 80 1.58 -9.92 8.40
N ILE A 81 2.44 -9.49 9.33
CA ILE A 81 2.51 -10.08 10.68
C ILE A 81 1.18 -9.90 11.39
N ALA A 82 0.60 -8.70 11.33
CA ALA A 82 -0.72 -8.42 11.89
C ALA A 82 -1.82 -9.23 11.20
N LEU A 83 -1.77 -9.42 9.87
CA LEU A 83 -2.76 -10.20 9.12
C LEU A 83 -2.73 -11.70 9.46
N LYS A 84 -1.59 -12.21 9.96
CA LYS A 84 -1.47 -13.59 10.45
C LYS A 84 -2.13 -13.79 11.81
N THR A 85 -2.13 -12.76 12.66
CA THR A 85 -2.63 -12.84 14.03
C THR A 85 -4.06 -12.33 14.18
N LEU A 86 -4.48 -11.40 13.32
CA LEU A 86 -5.78 -10.73 13.38
C LEU A 86 -6.72 -11.16 12.26
N ASP A 87 -8.02 -11.08 12.53
CA ASP A 87 -9.04 -11.28 11.50
C ASP A 87 -9.21 -10.08 10.57
N VAL A 88 -9.62 -10.32 9.33
CA VAL A 88 -9.75 -9.25 8.31
C VAL A 88 -10.75 -8.19 8.78
N SER A 89 -11.81 -8.61 9.46
CA SER A 89 -12.83 -7.74 10.05
C SER A 89 -12.28 -6.82 11.15
N VAL A 90 -11.19 -7.20 11.82
CA VAL A 90 -10.52 -6.39 12.85
C VAL A 90 -9.39 -5.57 12.22
N MET A 91 -8.64 -6.18 11.28
CA MET A 91 -7.51 -5.54 10.62
C MET A 91 -7.96 -4.37 9.72
N SER A 92 -9.05 -4.53 8.98
CA SER A 92 -9.56 -3.51 8.06
C SER A 92 -9.89 -2.16 8.75
N PRO A 93 -10.68 -2.11 9.83
CA PRO A 93 -10.93 -0.85 10.53
C PRO A 93 -9.70 -0.31 11.26
N LEU A 94 -8.84 -1.16 11.82
CA LEU A 94 -7.58 -0.71 12.43
C LEU A 94 -6.65 -0.07 11.41
N PHE A 95 -6.58 -0.62 10.20
CA PHE A 95 -5.73 -0.08 9.15
C PHE A 95 -6.21 1.28 8.64
N ASN A 96 -7.50 1.63 8.81
CA ASN A 96 -8.00 2.97 8.52
C ASN A 96 -7.44 4.05 9.44
N ILE A 97 -6.93 3.71 10.63
CA ILE A 97 -6.22 4.66 11.51
C ILE A 97 -5.01 5.27 10.81
N ARG A 98 -4.41 4.57 9.83
CA ARG A 98 -3.32 5.11 9.01
C ARG A 98 -3.70 6.43 8.34
N VAL A 99 -4.97 6.62 7.96
CA VAL A 99 -5.43 7.85 7.29
C VAL A 99 -5.30 9.04 8.23
N ALA A 100 -5.75 8.90 9.48
CA ALA A 100 -5.60 9.93 10.50
C ALA A 100 -4.11 10.22 10.77
N ILE A 101 -3.29 9.18 10.88
CA ILE A 101 -1.82 9.33 11.05
C ILE A 101 -1.20 10.04 9.85
N THR A 102 -1.60 9.71 8.62
CA THR A 102 -1.11 10.37 7.40
C THR A 102 -1.45 11.85 7.41
N VAL A 103 -2.67 12.26 7.80
CA VAL A 103 -3.05 13.67 7.91
C VAL A 103 -2.18 14.40 8.94
N ILE A 104 -1.97 13.80 10.11
CA ILE A 104 -1.13 14.37 11.17
C ILE A 104 0.32 14.51 10.68
N LEU A 105 0.88 13.48 10.05
CA LEU A 105 2.25 13.51 9.54
C LEU A 105 2.40 14.51 8.38
N SER A 106 1.42 14.62 7.48
CA SER A 106 1.43 15.61 6.41
C SER A 106 1.45 17.04 6.95
N PHE A 107 0.70 17.31 8.02
CA PHE A 107 0.74 18.62 8.69
C PHE A 107 2.15 18.98 9.18
N PHE A 108 2.86 18.04 9.84
CA PHE A 108 4.19 18.32 10.38
C PHE A 108 5.33 18.26 9.35
N ILE A 109 5.24 17.38 8.35
CA ILE A 109 6.34 17.10 7.40
C ILE A 109 6.22 17.95 6.13
N LEU A 110 5.01 18.06 5.59
CA LEU A 110 4.76 18.78 4.34
C LEU A 110 4.31 20.23 4.60
N ASN A 111 4.08 20.59 5.86
CA ASN A 111 3.58 21.90 6.30
C ASN A 111 2.25 22.26 5.60
N ASP A 112 1.49 21.23 5.21
CA ASP A 112 0.24 21.36 4.47
C ASP A 112 -0.90 21.61 5.48
N THR A 113 -1.57 22.75 5.37
CA THR A 113 -2.68 23.11 6.25
C THR A 113 -3.94 22.40 5.78
N ALA A 114 -4.42 21.45 6.57
CA ALA A 114 -5.70 20.78 6.33
C ALA A 114 -6.82 21.83 6.20
N HIS A 115 -7.33 22.00 4.98
CA HIS A 115 -8.50 22.81 4.65
C HIS A 115 -9.74 21.93 4.49
#